data_AF-A0A9X6JGZ5-F1
#
_entry.id   AF-A0A9X6JGZ5-F1
#
_cell.length_a   1.000
_cell.length_b   1.000
_cell.length_c   1.000
_cell.angle_alpha   90.00
_cell.angle_beta   90.00
_cell.angle_gamma   90.00
#
_symmetry.space_group_name_H-M   'P 1'
#
loop_
_entity.id
_entity.type
_entity.pdbx_description
1 polymer ?
#
loop_
_entity_poly.entity_id
_entity_poly.type
_entity_poly.pdbx_seq_one_letter_code
_entity_poly.pdbx_strand_id
1 'polypeptide(L)'
;MSYRTIHTDFRNDYTNARDALLNEGIVESGHVQYESQKGLIIRPAYEIEGEIYFFSGMRAAGNTIYSVQLRPFHQLKEAEYIPLEEKSCNTV
;
A
#
# COMPACT_ATOMS: atom_id res chain seq x y z
N MET A 1 1.18 -3.21 -17.69
CA MET A 1 0.49 -2.70 -16.48
C MET A 1 1.43 -1.72 -15.81
N SER A 2 0.97 -0.50 -15.49
CA SER A 2 1.81 0.50 -14.82
C SER A 2 1.93 0.15 -13.33
N TYR A 3 3.15 0.04 -12.83
CA TYR A 3 3.48 -0.13 -11.41
C TYR A 3 4.18 1.14 -10.92
N ARG A 4 3.89 1.57 -9.70
CA ARG A 4 4.69 2.56 -8.99
C ARG A 4 5.64 1.82 -8.06
N THR A 5 6.95 2.00 -8.26
CA THR A 5 7.97 1.39 -7.40
C THR A 5 8.51 2.44 -6.45
N ILE A 6 8.41 2.18 -5.16
CA ILE A 6 8.98 3.00 -4.10
C ILE A 6 10.30 2.34 -3.71
N HIS A 7 11.40 3.07 -3.86
CA HIS A 7 12.71 2.63 -3.38
C HIS A 7 12.87 3.13 -1.95
N THR A 8 13.23 2.22 -1.04
CA THR A 8 13.35 2.52 0.38
C THR A 8 14.80 2.86 0.71
N ASP A 9 15.03 3.65 1.76
CA ASP A 9 16.39 3.86 2.26
C ASP A 9 16.99 2.55 2.78
N PHE A 10 18.00 2.03 2.06
CA PHE A 10 18.70 0.79 2.36
C PHE A 10 19.49 0.83 3.69
N ARG A 11 19.62 2.01 4.31
CA ARG A 11 20.25 2.18 5.63
C ARG A 11 19.35 1.72 6.77
N ASN A 12 18.07 1.53 6.51
CA ASN A 12 17.08 1.09 7.48
C ASN A 12 16.64 -0.36 7.18
N ASP A 13 16.58 -1.18 8.22
CA ASP A 13 16.19 -2.59 8.12
C ASP A 13 14.66 -2.76 8.21
N TYR A 14 13.97 -2.57 7.07
CA TYR A 14 12.53 -2.83 6.99
C TYR A 14 12.23 -4.30 6.73
N THR A 15 11.51 -4.93 7.66
CA THR A 15 11.05 -6.32 7.53
C THR A 15 9.64 -6.45 6.98
N ASN A 16 8.91 -5.34 6.87
CA ASN A 16 7.58 -5.29 6.25
C ASN A 16 7.42 -4.05 5.35
N ALA A 17 6.56 -4.17 4.34
CA ALA A 17 6.37 -3.12 3.34
C ALA A 17 5.67 -1.86 3.89
N ARG A 18 4.85 -2.02 4.93
CA ARG A 18 4.11 -0.91 5.54
C ARG A 18 5.06 0.08 6.20
N ASP A 19 5.99 -0.41 7.01
CA ASP A 19 7.00 0.42 7.68
C ASP A 19 7.95 1.06 6.67
N ALA A 20 8.29 0.32 5.62
CA ALA A 20 9.14 0.83 4.54
C ALA A 20 8.46 2.00 3.80
N LEU A 21 7.16 1.89 3.52
CA LEU A 21 6.37 2.97 2.90
C LEU A 21 6.19 4.15 3.87
N LEU A 22 5.95 3.88 5.15
CA LEU A 22 5.79 4.92 6.17
C LEU A 22 7.04 5.80 6.30
N ASN A 23 8.24 5.22 6.21
CA ASN A 23 9.48 5.98 6.22
C ASN A 23 9.60 6.95 5.04
N GLU A 24 9.07 6.56 3.88
CA GLU A 24 9.01 7.41 2.69
C GLU A 24 7.84 8.42 2.76
N GLY A 25 7.17 8.54 3.92
CA GLY A 25 6.04 9.43 4.15
C GLY A 25 4.72 8.95 3.55
N ILE A 26 4.66 7.70 3.09
CA ILE A 26 3.46 7.11 2.49
C ILE A 26 2.68 6.37 3.57
N VAL A 27 1.55 6.95 3.98
CA VAL A 27 0.69 6.41 5.03
C VAL A 27 -0.44 5.60 4.40
N GLU A 28 -0.79 4.50 5.05
CA GLU A 28 -1.97 3.71 4.70
C GLU A 28 -3.24 4.56 4.87
N SER A 29 -4.05 4.66 3.83
CA SER A 29 -5.26 5.49 3.79
C SER A 29 -6.55 4.67 3.78
N GLY A 30 -6.47 3.34 3.62
CA GLY A 30 -7.64 2.52 3.42
C GLY A 30 -7.30 1.08 3.04
N HIS A 31 -8.31 0.41 2.51
CA HIS A 31 -8.19 -0.94 1.97
C HIS A 31 -8.82 -0.98 0.58
N VAL A 32 -8.23 -1.77 -0.32
CA VAL A 32 -8.87 -2.18 -1.57
C VAL A 32 -9.36 -3.60 -1.40
N GLN A 33 -10.63 -3.82 -1.70
CA GLN A 33 -11.30 -5.10 -1.69
C GLN A 33 -11.69 -5.50 -3.12
N TYR A 34 -11.38 -6.72 -3.53
CA TYR A 34 -11.77 -7.22 -4.85
C TYR A 34 -11.86 -8.75 -4.89
N GLU A 35 -12.73 -9.28 -5.73
CA GLU A 35 -12.86 -10.72 -5.94
C GLU A 35 -11.75 -11.22 -6.90
N SER A 36 -11.21 -12.40 -6.61
CA SER A 36 -10.24 -13.06 -7.46
C SER A 36 -10.61 -14.51 -7.69
N GLN A 37 -9.96 -15.20 -8.63
CA GLN A 37 -10.15 -16.65 -8.80
C GLN A 37 -9.84 -17.47 -7.53
N LYS A 38 -9.15 -16.88 -6.54
CA LYS A 38 -8.78 -17.50 -5.27
C LYS A 38 -9.68 -17.06 -4.11
N GLY A 39 -10.73 -16.28 -4.37
CA GLY A 39 -11.59 -15.68 -3.36
C GLY A 39 -11.39 -14.17 -3.21
N LEU A 40 -12.15 -13.60 -2.27
CA LEU A 40 -12.09 -12.20 -1.85
C LEU A 40 -10.68 -11.83 -1.34
N ILE A 41 -10.09 -10.80 -1.94
CA ILE A 41 -8.81 -10.25 -1.54
C ILE A 41 -9.02 -8.87 -0.92
N ILE A 42 -8.41 -8.65 0.25
CA ILE A 42 -8.34 -7.35 0.91
C ILE A 42 -6.86 -6.96 1.03
N ARG A 43 -6.51 -5.75 0.57
CA ARG A 43 -5.14 -5.23 0.61
C ARG A 43 -5.10 -3.82 1.18
N PRO A 44 -4.04 -3.46 1.91
CA PRO A 44 -3.83 -2.07 2.32
C PRO A 44 -3.69 -1.19 1.08
N ALA A 45 -4.24 0.01 1.21
CA ALA A 45 -4.28 1.04 0.18
C ALA A 45 -3.60 2.32 0.66
N TYR A 46 -3.02 3.03 -0.29
CA TYR A 46 -2.22 4.22 -0.07
C TYR A 46 -2.64 5.27 -1.08
N GLU A 47 -2.87 6.50 -0.62
CA GLU A 47 -3.11 7.63 -1.51
C GLU A 47 -1.79 8.35 -1.79
N ILE A 48 -1.45 8.49 -3.07
CA ILE A 48 -0.24 9.18 -3.49
C ILE A 48 -0.61 10.12 -4.64
N GLU A 49 -0.43 11.42 -4.43
CA GLU A 49 -0.77 12.47 -5.42
C GLU A 49 -2.24 12.42 -5.89
N GLY A 50 -3.17 12.07 -4.99
CA GLY A 50 -4.60 11.96 -5.27
C GLY A 50 -5.04 10.64 -5.94
N GLU A 51 -4.10 9.72 -6.20
CA GLU A 51 -4.38 8.41 -6.78
C GLU A 51 -4.27 7.30 -5.72
N ILE A 52 -5.22 6.36 -5.74
CA ILE A 52 -5.21 5.21 -4.84
C ILE A 52 -4.37 4.08 -5.44
N TYR A 53 -3.44 3.58 -4.64
CA TYR A 53 -2.63 2.41 -4.96
C TYR A 53 -2.79 1.33 -3.90
N PHE A 54 -2.63 0.07 -4.30
CA PHE A 54 -2.59 -1.06 -3.38
C PHE A 54 -1.29 -1.85 -3.53
N PHE A 55 -0.92 -2.55 -2.46
CA PHE A 55 0.28 -3.38 -2.45
C PHE A 55 0.22 -4.49 -3.50
N SER A 56 1.26 -4.58 -4.34
CA SER A 56 1.40 -5.63 -5.36
C SER A 56 2.58 -6.56 -5.09
N GLY A 57 3.63 -6.09 -4.43
CA GLY A 57 4.82 -6.90 -4.17
C GLY A 57 5.95 -6.08 -3.55
N MET A 58 7.06 -6.74 -3.23
CA MET A 58 8.26 -6.10 -2.69
C MET A 58 9.49 -6.89 -3.11
N ARG A 59 10.66 -6.22 -3.09
CA ARG A 59 11.95 -6.90 -3.18
C ARG A 59 12.74 -6.68 -1.89
N ALA A 60 13.36 -7.75 -1.44
CA ALA A 60 14.18 -7.76 -0.24
C ALA A 60 15.55 -8.40 -0.52
N ALA A 61 16.57 -7.95 0.21
CA ALA A 61 17.88 -8.57 0.30
C ALA A 61 18.07 -9.05 1.74
N GLY A 62 18.06 -10.37 1.95
CA GLY A 62 17.91 -10.93 3.30
C GLY A 62 16.57 -10.49 3.91
N ASN A 63 16.62 -9.87 5.08
CA ASN A 63 15.42 -9.38 5.77
C ASN A 63 15.07 -7.92 5.42
N THR A 64 15.92 -7.25 4.65
CA THR A 64 15.79 -5.80 4.40
C THR A 64 15.08 -5.57 3.08
N ILE A 65 13.90 -4.95 3.13
CA ILE A 65 13.14 -4.52 1.96
C ILE A 65 13.79 -3.27 1.39
N TYR A 66 14.19 -3.32 0.11
CA TYR A 66 14.79 -2.19 -0.62
C TYR A 66 13.86 -1.58 -1.69
N SER A 67 12.74 -2.25 -1.99
CA SER A 67 11.70 -1.66 -2.85
C SER A 67 10.33 -2.27 -2.61
N VAL A 68 9.29 -1.44 -2.75
CA VAL A 68 7.89 -1.82 -2.66
C VAL A 68 7.20 -1.47 -3.98
N GLN A 69 6.44 -2.41 -4.52
CA GLN A 69 5.66 -2.25 -5.75
C GLN A 69 4.20 -2.05 -5.42
N LEU A 70 3.68 -0.93 -5.91
CA LEU A 70 2.30 -0.51 -5.78
C LEU A 70 1.62 -0.52 -7.15
N ARG A 71 0.35 -0.91 -7.18
CA ARG A 71 -0.46 -0.94 -8.40
C ARG A 71 -1.65 -0.01 -8.23
N PRO A 72 -2.01 0.80 -9.24
CA PRO A 72 -3.12 1.73 -9.12
C PRO A 72 -4.45 0.98 -9.08
N PHE A 73 -5.31 1.41 -8.17
CA PHE A 73 -6.63 0.83 -7.90
C PHE A 73 -7.53 0.81 -9.14
N HIS A 74 -7.52 1.88 -9.94
CA HIS A 74 -8.36 2.03 -11.13
C HIS A 74 -8.12 0.94 -12.21
N GLN A 75 -7.05 0.13 -12.09
CA GLN A 75 -6.79 -1.01 -12.98
C GLN A 75 -7.52 -2.30 -12.55
N LEU A 76 -8.07 -2.35 -11.34
CA LEU A 76 -8.90 -3.46 -10.89
C LEU A 76 -10.36 -3.17 -11.26
N LYS A 77 -10.93 -4.02 -12.11
CA LYS A 77 -12.36 -4.00 -12.37
C LYS A 77 -13.07 -4.58 -11.15
N GLU A 78 -14.22 -4.01 -10.79
CA GLU A 78 -15.08 -4.53 -9.71
C GLU A 78 -14.39 -4.58 -8.34
N ALA A 79 -13.48 -3.64 -8.11
CA ALA A 79 -12.87 -3.43 -6.80
C ALA A 79 -13.53 -2.27 -6.06
N GLU A 80 -13.56 -2.34 -4.75
CA GLU A 80 -14.05 -1.32 -3.84
C GLU A 80 -12.88 -0.74 -3.04
N TYR A 81 -12.87 0.58 -2.86
CA TYR A 81 -11.96 1.26 -1.95
C TYR A 81 -12.72 1.63 -0.68
N ILE A 82 -12.22 1.17 0.45
CA ILE A 82 -12.77 1.40 1.79
C ILE A 82 -11.77 2.29 2.53
N PRO A 83 -12.05 3.60 2.69
CA PRO A 83 -11.15 4.51 3.40
C PRO A 83 -11.04 4.10 4.87
N LEU A 84 -9.86 4.29 5.46
CA LEU A 84 -9.71 4.20 6.90
C LEU A 84 -10.52 5.34 7.52
N GLU A 85 -11.42 5.02 8.44
CA GLU A 85 -12.09 6.04 9.23
C GLU A 85 -11.01 6.87 9.94
N GLU A 86 -10.96 8.17 9.66
CA GLU A 86 -10.21 9.08 10.50
C GLU A 86 -10.81 8.93 11.90
N LYS A 87 -10.01 8.47 12.86
CA LYS A 87 -10.35 8.64 14.28
C LYS A 87 -10.48 10.15 14.47
N SER A 88 -11.71 10.64 14.36
CA SER A 88 -12.08 11.99 14.73
C SER A 88 -11.61 12.13 16.17
N CYS A 89 -10.50 12.83 16.38
CA CYS A 89 -10.10 13.27 17.70
C CYS A 89 -11.16 14.31 18.09
N ASN A 90 -12.30 13.82 18.59
CA ASN A 90 -13.25 14.64 19.32
C ASN A 90 -12.47 15.16 20.53
N THR A 91 -11.98 16.38 20.40
CA THR A 91 -11.44 17.15 21.51
C THR A 91 -12.62 17.41 22.43
N VAL A 92 -12.67 16.71 23.56
CA VAL A 92 -13.54 17.04 24.70
C VAL A 92 -12.67 17.70 25.75
#